data_AF-A0A5E3XFR9-F1
#
_entry.id   AF-A0A5E3XFR9-F1
#
_cell.length_a   1.000
_cell.length_b   1.000
_cell.length_c   1.000
_cell.angle_alpha   90.00
_cell.angle_beta   90.00
_cell.angle_gamma   90.00
#
_symmetry.space_group_name_H-M   'P 1'
#
loop_
_entity.id
_entity.type
_entity.pdbx_description
1 polymer ?
#
loop_
_entity_poly.entity_id
_entity_poly.type
_entity_poly.pdbx_seq_one_letter_code
_entity_poly.pdbx_strand_id
1 'polypeptide(L)'
;MADVQQQGPDAALDEFIDDVAVADDDSAPSEADVPPLAFEPPVDEESDGGVEGGPTFWESDSEDSSNERAVWGPTPFIHGRGRTPYAEEDYDFGWKASLPAPWYRRGFRGGSVSFPAGASDWAPPDTPTQVENVADIQSDIAEDGRLDGSANRLPATSLDIFTYVLSEIVPRPSELPLQAFFQPGGRGAEAVATLTSIMSTCSLWHDTTASMSAVVWGPLVSAVQDEDGWHIAMGRAGDAKVRLVYRWGVPRELVDAEIERASAIYAGRDCEWRHFGRILSNKNLSAVEVLYLRPNARRMPQTALRIYGPLDMLSLRIYVSTSPIIVNAPLLQYLGLLYHTLEQITSILLNLKKVTLSWLFINKPREGG
;
A
#
# COMPACT_ATOMS: atom_id res chain seq x y z
N MET A 1 -26.53 46.49 -49.19
CA MET A 1 -28.00 46.53 -49.37
C MET A 1 -28.61 46.07 -48.06
N ALA A 2 -29.27 47.01 -47.38
CA ALA A 2 -30.18 46.90 -46.23
C ALA A 2 -29.70 46.15 -44.97
N ASP A 3 -29.17 46.94 -44.03
CA ASP A 3 -29.22 46.72 -42.58
C ASP A 3 -30.67 46.59 -42.09
N VAL A 4 -30.92 45.61 -41.21
CA VAL A 4 -32.10 45.61 -40.33
C VAL A 4 -31.66 45.20 -38.93
N GLN A 5 -31.56 46.21 -38.06
CA GLN A 5 -31.56 46.10 -36.61
C GLN A 5 -32.91 45.56 -36.14
N GLN A 6 -32.92 44.61 -35.21
CA GLN A 6 -34.06 44.40 -34.32
C GLN A 6 -33.58 44.36 -32.86
N GLN A 7 -34.18 45.29 -32.12
CA GLN A 7 -34.08 45.55 -30.69
C GLN A 7 -34.77 44.42 -29.90
N GLY A 8 -34.29 44.19 -28.67
CA GLY A 8 -35.08 43.52 -27.62
C GLY A 8 -36.29 44.37 -27.22
N PRO A 9 -37.19 43.88 -26.33
CA PRO A 9 -36.84 43.96 -24.90
C PRO A 9 -37.50 42.90 -23.98
N ASP A 10 -37.15 43.01 -22.70
CA ASP A 10 -37.89 42.67 -21.45
C ASP A 10 -38.22 41.20 -21.14
N ALA A 11 -37.57 40.58 -20.15
CA ALA A 11 -37.75 40.78 -18.70
C ALA A 11 -39.10 40.25 -18.18
N ALA A 12 -39.10 39.00 -17.74
CA ALA A 12 -40.06 38.46 -16.78
C ALA A 12 -39.29 37.52 -15.83
N LEU A 13 -38.98 38.07 -14.65
CA LEU A 13 -38.66 37.32 -13.44
C LEU A 13 -39.97 36.71 -12.95
N ASP A 14 -40.03 35.39 -12.81
CA ASP A 14 -41.12 34.71 -12.11
C ASP A 14 -40.55 34.13 -10.81
N GLU A 15 -40.91 34.79 -9.73
CA GLU A 15 -40.46 34.65 -8.36
C GLU A 15 -41.46 33.70 -7.67
N PHE A 16 -41.15 32.40 -7.64
CA PHE A 16 -41.93 31.44 -6.84
C PHE A 16 -41.40 31.43 -5.41
N ILE A 17 -42.00 32.29 -4.57
CA ILE A 17 -42.00 32.20 -3.12
C ILE A 17 -43.17 31.29 -2.76
N ASP A 18 -42.88 30.08 -2.27
CA ASP A 18 -43.87 29.24 -1.61
C ASP A 18 -43.61 29.29 -0.10
N ASP A 19 -44.46 30.07 0.56
CA ASP A 19 -44.66 30.11 2.01
C ASP A 19 -45.18 28.75 2.49
N VAL A 20 -44.35 28.00 3.24
CA VAL A 20 -44.84 26.87 4.03
C VAL A 20 -44.59 27.14 5.50
N ALA A 21 -45.71 27.20 6.21
CA ALA A 21 -45.91 27.56 7.59
C ALA A 21 -44.96 26.88 8.58
N VAL A 22 -44.46 27.72 9.49
CA VAL A 22 -43.91 27.36 10.79
C VAL A 22 -45.01 26.71 11.63
N ALA A 23 -44.83 25.44 11.98
CA ALA A 23 -45.59 24.78 13.02
C ALA A 23 -44.66 24.62 14.24
N ASP A 24 -44.92 25.45 15.25
CA ASP A 24 -44.43 25.27 16.60
C ASP A 24 -45.07 24.00 17.19
N ASP A 25 -44.25 23.01 17.56
CA ASP A 25 -44.65 21.94 18.46
C ASP A 25 -43.61 21.84 19.59
N ASP A 26 -43.82 22.70 20.59
CA ASP A 26 -43.26 22.60 21.92
C ASP A 26 -43.86 21.36 22.61
N SER A 27 -43.13 20.25 22.56
CA SER A 27 -43.42 19.08 23.40
C SER A 27 -42.12 18.54 24.00
N ALA A 28 -41.72 19.13 25.12
CA ALA A 28 -40.73 18.57 26.03
C ALA A 28 -41.33 17.36 26.78
N PRO A 29 -40.73 16.16 26.73
CA PRO A 29 -41.09 15.09 27.65
C PRO A 29 -40.34 15.24 28.97
N SER A 30 -41.15 15.22 30.02
CA SER A 30 -40.82 15.26 31.45
C SER A 30 -39.76 14.25 31.89
N GLU A 31 -38.86 14.71 32.76
CA GLU A 31 -38.07 13.89 33.68
C GLU A 31 -38.98 12.90 34.42
N ALA A 32 -38.75 11.61 34.18
CA ALA A 32 -39.29 10.53 34.99
C ALA A 32 -38.12 9.79 35.64
N ASP A 33 -38.13 9.84 36.97
CA ASP A 33 -37.30 9.08 37.90
C ASP A 33 -37.13 7.62 37.47
N VAL A 34 -35.89 7.23 37.18
CA VAL A 34 -35.47 5.83 37.05
C VAL A 34 -34.60 5.48 38.25
N PRO A 35 -35.01 4.51 39.10
CA PRO A 35 -34.19 4.08 40.24
C PRO A 35 -32.92 3.37 39.79
N PRO A 36 -31.81 3.44 40.57
CA PRO A 36 -30.54 2.86 40.19
C PRO A 36 -30.60 1.33 40.27
N LEU A 37 -30.53 0.67 39.12
CA LEU A 37 -30.27 -0.77 39.04
C LEU A 37 -28.78 -1.00 39.31
N ALA A 38 -28.49 -1.67 40.42
CA ALA A 38 -27.18 -2.20 40.75
C ALA A 38 -26.72 -3.19 39.67
N PHE A 39 -25.70 -2.82 38.92
CA PHE A 39 -24.93 -3.73 38.09
C PHE A 39 -23.92 -4.44 38.98
N GLU A 40 -24.15 -5.72 39.27
CA GLU A 40 -23.11 -6.62 39.75
C GLU A 40 -22.14 -6.90 38.58
N PRO A 41 -20.82 -6.72 38.75
CA PRO A 41 -19.85 -7.12 37.74
C PRO A 41 -19.77 -8.66 37.71
N PRO A 42 -19.72 -9.30 36.53
CA PRO A 42 -19.41 -10.72 36.45
C PRO A 42 -17.97 -10.95 36.93
N VAL A 43 -17.87 -11.96 37.79
CA VAL A 43 -16.68 -12.46 38.48
C VAL A 43 -15.64 -12.93 37.46
N ASP A 44 -14.40 -12.51 37.67
CA ASP A 44 -13.21 -12.98 36.97
C ASP A 44 -13.01 -14.49 37.23
N GLU A 45 -13.15 -15.33 36.21
CA GLU A 45 -12.57 -16.67 36.22
C GLU A 45 -11.18 -16.61 35.59
N GLU A 46 -10.18 -16.55 36.47
CA GLU A 46 -8.77 -16.83 36.20
C GLU A 46 -8.63 -18.26 35.64
N SER A 47 -8.46 -18.37 34.31
CA SER A 47 -7.92 -19.58 33.71
C SER A 47 -6.43 -19.38 33.44
N ASP A 48 -5.66 -19.76 34.47
CA ASP A 48 -4.22 -19.89 34.46
C ASP A 48 -3.78 -20.94 33.42
N GLY A 49 -3.26 -20.46 32.30
CA GLY A 49 -2.77 -21.25 31.18
C GLY A 49 -1.40 -20.76 30.77
N GLY A 50 -0.41 -21.04 31.61
CA GLY A 50 1.00 -20.71 31.38
C GLY A 50 1.48 -21.17 30.00
N VAL A 51 1.77 -20.19 29.15
CA VAL A 51 2.66 -20.37 28.00
C VAL A 51 3.99 -19.78 28.42
N GLU A 52 4.93 -20.68 28.68
CA GLU A 52 6.31 -20.40 29.06
C GLU A 52 6.92 -19.28 28.20
N GLY A 53 7.40 -18.24 28.89
CA GLY A 53 8.10 -17.11 28.32
C GLY A 53 9.39 -17.54 27.61
N GLY A 54 9.35 -17.49 26.28
CA GLY A 54 10.56 -17.29 25.48
C GLY A 54 11.00 -15.82 25.58
N PRO A 55 12.31 -15.53 25.52
CA PRO A 55 12.84 -14.19 25.80
C PRO A 55 12.27 -13.14 24.83
N THR A 56 11.54 -12.18 25.38
CA THR A 56 11.09 -10.94 24.72
C THR A 56 12.28 -9.99 24.57
N PHE A 57 12.98 -10.11 23.45
CA PHE A 57 14.13 -9.28 23.06
C PHE A 57 13.67 -7.94 22.44
N TRP A 58 12.85 -7.18 23.18
CA TRP A 58 12.47 -5.80 22.85
C TRP A 58 12.29 -5.02 24.15
N GLU A 59 13.25 -5.14 25.08
CA GLU A 59 13.34 -4.14 26.14
C GLU A 59 13.85 -2.85 25.50
N SER A 60 13.08 -1.78 25.72
CA SER A 60 13.50 -0.43 25.44
C SER A 60 14.77 -0.15 26.22
N ASP A 61 15.90 0.00 25.54
CA ASP A 61 17.08 0.65 26.11
C ASP A 61 16.82 2.16 26.19
N SER A 62 15.90 2.52 27.09
CA SER A 62 15.85 3.85 27.69
C SER A 62 16.38 3.71 29.10
N GLU A 63 17.70 3.83 29.26
CA GLU A 63 18.39 4.62 30.29
C GLU A 63 19.88 4.23 30.40
N ASP A 64 20.74 5.26 30.34
CA ASP A 64 22.14 5.28 30.75
C ASP A 64 23.15 4.27 30.15
N SER A 65 23.88 4.71 29.12
CA SER A 65 25.34 4.76 29.23
C SER A 65 25.98 5.67 28.18
N SER A 66 26.70 6.67 28.66
CA SER A 66 27.62 7.49 27.88
C SER A 66 28.81 6.65 27.39
N ASN A 67 28.70 6.00 26.22
CA ASN A 67 29.80 5.67 25.28
C ASN A 67 29.34 4.65 24.22
N GLU A 68 28.31 4.96 23.44
CA GLU A 68 27.94 4.13 22.29
C GLU A 68 28.43 4.74 20.98
N ARG A 69 29.49 4.13 20.47
CA ARG A 69 29.89 4.19 19.07
C ARG A 69 28.72 3.62 18.27
N ALA A 70 27.83 4.51 17.80
CA ALA A 70 26.58 4.19 17.10
C ALA A 70 26.78 3.03 16.13
N VAL A 71 26.35 1.84 16.56
CA VAL A 71 26.25 0.68 15.69
C VAL A 71 25.16 1.06 14.70
N TRP A 72 25.55 1.26 13.44
CA TRP A 72 24.65 1.48 12.31
C TRP A 72 23.83 0.20 12.07
N GLY A 73 22.96 -0.13 13.01
CA GLY A 73 22.03 -1.25 12.93
C GLY A 73 20.77 -0.80 12.20
N PRO A 74 20.24 -1.57 11.25
CA PRO A 74 18.96 -1.26 10.63
C PRO A 74 17.89 -1.20 11.73
N THR A 75 17.12 -0.10 11.80
CA THR A 75 15.89 -0.08 12.61
C THR A 75 15.10 -1.34 12.27
N PRO A 76 14.67 -2.13 13.27
CA PRO A 76 14.00 -3.40 13.03
C PRO A 76 12.79 -3.18 12.13
N PHE A 77 12.81 -3.82 10.97
CA PHE A 77 11.68 -3.84 10.06
C PHE A 77 10.55 -4.66 10.68
N ILE A 78 9.33 -4.27 10.38
CA ILE A 78 8.04 -4.74 10.92
C ILE A 78 7.96 -6.29 10.92
N HIS A 79 7.82 -6.90 12.11
CA HIS A 79 7.54 -8.34 12.25
C HIS A 79 6.32 -8.56 13.16
N GLY A 80 5.18 -8.89 12.55
CA GLY A 80 3.98 -9.31 13.25
C GLY A 80 3.47 -10.66 12.73
N ARG A 81 3.00 -11.53 13.62
CA ARG A 81 2.34 -12.82 13.30
C ARG A 81 0.89 -12.60 12.81
N GLY A 82 0.70 -11.72 11.81
CA GLY A 82 -0.60 -11.42 11.23
C GLY A 82 -1.04 -12.44 10.17
N ARG A 83 -2.33 -12.75 10.12
CA ARG A 83 -2.92 -13.42 8.95
C ARG A 83 -2.83 -12.48 7.73
N THR A 84 -2.69 -13.09 6.56
CA THR A 84 -2.35 -12.40 5.31
C THR A 84 -3.58 -12.20 4.40
N PRO A 85 -3.76 -11.01 3.80
CA PRO A 85 -5.08 -10.59 3.30
C PRO A 85 -5.60 -11.25 2.01
N TYR A 86 -4.77 -11.89 1.19
CA TYR A 86 -5.20 -12.41 -0.14
C TYR A 86 -4.50 -13.71 -0.53
N ALA A 87 -5.17 -14.84 -0.78
CA ALA A 87 -4.47 -16.04 -1.25
C ALA A 87 -3.98 -15.93 -2.71
N GLU A 88 -2.88 -16.61 -3.08
CA GLU A 88 -2.37 -16.65 -4.46
C GLU A 88 -3.29 -17.38 -5.45
N GLU A 89 -4.14 -18.26 -4.93
CA GLU A 89 -5.16 -19.02 -5.66
C GLU A 89 -6.36 -18.13 -6.04
N ASP A 90 -6.48 -16.96 -5.40
CA ASP A 90 -7.67 -16.12 -5.33
C ASP A 90 -7.64 -14.91 -6.28
N TYR A 91 -7.06 -15.06 -7.46
CA TYR A 91 -7.08 -14.14 -8.60
C TYR A 91 -5.71 -13.67 -9.03
N ASP A 92 -5.59 -13.72 -10.34
CA ASP A 92 -4.44 -13.29 -11.07
C ASP A 92 -4.70 -12.05 -11.92
N PHE A 93 -5.93 -11.59 -12.20
CA PHE A 93 -6.18 -10.43 -13.11
C PHE A 93 -5.55 -10.60 -14.51
N GLY A 94 -5.14 -11.81 -14.89
CA GLY A 94 -4.27 -12.04 -16.05
C GLY A 94 -2.80 -11.64 -15.82
N TRP A 95 -2.39 -11.37 -14.59
CA TRP A 95 -1.05 -10.99 -14.16
C TRP A 95 -0.02 -12.11 -14.40
N LYS A 96 -0.25 -13.37 -14.01
CA LYS A 96 0.49 -14.60 -14.37
C LYS A 96 0.48 -14.81 -15.89
N ALA A 97 -0.57 -14.38 -16.60
CA ALA A 97 -0.55 -14.39 -18.07
C ALA A 97 0.33 -13.28 -18.67
N SER A 98 0.50 -12.15 -17.97
CA SER A 98 1.40 -11.05 -18.34
C SER A 98 2.83 -11.19 -17.79
N LEU A 99 3.02 -12.03 -16.77
CA LEU A 99 4.32 -12.33 -16.20
C LEU A 99 5.08 -13.21 -17.20
N PRO A 100 6.35 -12.90 -17.50
CA PRO A 100 7.16 -13.79 -18.31
C PRO A 100 7.19 -15.17 -17.64
N ALA A 101 7.07 -16.21 -18.46
CA ALA A 101 6.90 -17.59 -18.02
C ALA A 101 7.94 -17.95 -16.93
N PRO A 102 7.60 -18.80 -15.94
CA PRO A 102 8.40 -19.02 -14.73
C PRO A 102 9.86 -19.42 -14.97
N TRP A 103 10.20 -19.96 -16.15
CA TRP A 103 11.58 -20.26 -16.54
C TRP A 103 12.44 -19.01 -16.79
N TYR A 104 11.84 -17.86 -17.12
CA TYR A 104 12.55 -16.58 -17.26
C TYR A 104 12.99 -16.01 -15.90
N ARG A 105 12.27 -16.32 -14.81
CA ARG A 105 12.66 -15.94 -13.44
C ARG A 105 13.89 -16.69 -12.92
N ARG A 106 14.36 -17.72 -13.63
CA ARG A 106 15.56 -18.47 -13.24
C ARG A 106 16.88 -17.79 -13.65
N GLY A 107 16.83 -16.69 -14.41
CA GLY A 107 18.02 -16.01 -14.94
C GLY A 107 18.73 -15.04 -13.98
N PHE A 108 18.12 -14.68 -12.85
CA PHE A 108 18.67 -13.69 -11.90
C PHE A 108 18.68 -14.19 -10.45
N ARG A 109 18.81 -15.50 -10.22
CA ARG A 109 19.50 -15.95 -9.00
C ARG A 109 20.97 -15.66 -9.21
N GLY A 110 21.39 -14.46 -8.80
CA GLY A 110 22.79 -14.23 -8.46
C GLY A 110 23.24 -15.40 -7.60
N GLY A 111 24.29 -16.09 -8.06
CA GLY A 111 24.85 -17.20 -7.32
C GLY A 111 25.08 -16.75 -5.89
N SER A 112 24.48 -17.45 -4.94
CA SER A 112 24.99 -17.44 -3.59
C SER A 112 26.44 -17.90 -3.70
N VAL A 113 27.38 -16.95 -3.56
CA VAL A 113 28.79 -17.26 -3.35
C VAL A 113 28.83 -17.97 -2.00
N SER A 114 28.66 -19.27 -2.07
CA SER A 114 28.90 -20.18 -0.96
C SER A 114 30.42 -20.25 -0.88
N PHE A 115 31.02 -19.59 0.10
CA PHE A 115 32.43 -19.85 0.42
C PHE A 115 32.50 -21.26 1.00
N PRO A 116 33.17 -22.23 0.35
CA PRO A 116 33.41 -23.51 1.00
C PRO A 116 34.50 -23.32 2.05
N ALA A 117 34.12 -23.56 3.31
CA ALA A 117 35.05 -23.74 4.39
C ALA A 117 35.78 -25.09 4.22
N GLY A 118 37.12 -25.02 4.10
CA GLY A 118 38.04 -26.07 4.54
C GLY A 118 38.26 -27.31 3.66
N ALA A 119 39.39 -27.33 2.94
CA ALA A 119 40.29 -28.49 2.73
C ALA A 119 41.50 -27.93 1.93
N SER A 120 42.64 -27.64 2.56
CA SER A 120 43.76 -28.56 2.84
C SER A 120 44.17 -29.44 1.65
N ASP A 121 45.48 -29.38 1.37
CA ASP A 121 46.27 -30.17 0.42
C ASP A 121 46.15 -29.80 -1.05
N TRP A 122 47.17 -29.07 -1.55
CA TRP A 122 48.07 -29.59 -2.58
C TRP A 122 49.27 -28.64 -2.76
N ALA A 123 50.48 -29.19 -2.61
CA ALA A 123 51.77 -28.53 -2.85
C ALA A 123 52.12 -28.55 -4.37
N PRO A 124 53.11 -27.76 -4.83
CA PRO A 124 53.20 -27.28 -6.21
C PRO A 124 54.07 -28.17 -7.11
N PRO A 125 54.04 -27.97 -8.44
CA PRO A 125 55.20 -28.22 -9.28
C PRO A 125 55.85 -26.92 -9.76
N ASP A 126 57.18 -26.94 -9.66
CA ASP A 126 58.13 -25.95 -10.14
C ASP A 126 58.02 -25.62 -11.65
N THR A 127 58.67 -24.51 -12.00
CA THR A 127 59.26 -24.08 -13.31
C THR A 127 58.60 -22.86 -13.99
N PRO A 128 59.34 -22.08 -14.80
CA PRO A 128 60.25 -21.06 -14.29
C PRO A 128 60.00 -19.66 -14.91
N THR A 129 60.63 -18.69 -14.26
CA THR A 129 60.96 -17.31 -14.67
C THR A 129 60.90 -16.98 -16.16
N GLN A 130 60.04 -16.03 -16.54
CA GLN A 130 60.41 -15.02 -17.52
C GLN A 130 60.09 -13.63 -16.97
N VAL A 131 61.17 -12.85 -16.88
CA VAL A 131 61.22 -11.44 -16.52
C VAL A 131 60.86 -10.66 -17.77
N GLU A 132 59.70 -10.00 -17.78
CA GLU A 132 59.47 -8.85 -18.64
C GLU A 132 59.27 -7.61 -17.76
N ASN A 133 60.32 -6.80 -17.75
CA ASN A 133 60.29 -5.41 -17.32
C ASN A 133 59.32 -4.65 -18.23
N VAL A 134 58.18 -4.22 -17.68
CA VAL A 134 57.40 -3.13 -18.27
C VAL A 134 57.14 -2.11 -17.16
N ALA A 135 58.00 -1.09 -17.19
CA ALA A 135 57.80 0.29 -16.79
C ALA A 135 56.85 0.58 -15.61
N ASP A 136 57.45 1.12 -14.55
CA ASP A 136 56.84 2.05 -13.61
C ASP A 136 55.83 2.98 -14.30
N ILE A 137 54.55 2.70 -14.10
CA ILE A 137 53.51 3.72 -14.11
C ILE A 137 53.27 4.04 -12.64
N GLN A 138 54.09 4.95 -12.11
CA GLN A 138 53.68 5.80 -11.00
C GLN A 138 52.45 6.59 -11.47
N SER A 139 51.25 6.05 -11.25
CA SER A 139 50.06 6.89 -11.27
C SER A 139 50.02 7.64 -9.96
N ASP A 140 50.38 8.91 -10.03
CA ASP A 140 49.94 9.97 -9.13
C ASP A 140 48.42 9.86 -8.94
N ILE A 141 47.99 9.05 -7.97
CA ILE A 141 46.63 9.15 -7.44
C ILE A 141 46.69 10.31 -6.47
N ALA A 142 46.28 11.47 -6.98
CA ALA A 142 45.96 12.63 -6.17
C ALA A 142 45.08 12.20 -4.98
N GLU A 143 45.72 12.11 -3.81
CA GLU A 143 45.07 12.23 -2.51
C GLU A 143 44.55 13.66 -2.41
N ASP A 144 43.37 13.92 -2.97
CA ASP A 144 42.68 15.18 -2.72
C ASP A 144 41.17 14.90 -2.57
N GLY A 145 40.69 15.00 -1.34
CA GLY A 145 39.28 15.30 -1.06
C GLY A 145 38.31 14.16 -0.74
N ARG A 146 38.74 12.94 -0.39
CA ARG A 146 37.81 11.93 0.17
C ARG A 146 37.60 12.16 1.68
N LEU A 147 36.81 13.18 1.99
CA LEU A 147 36.39 13.50 3.36
C LEU A 147 35.22 12.67 3.90
N ASP A 148 34.68 11.75 3.09
CA ASP A 148 33.71 10.77 3.59
C ASP A 148 34.21 9.38 3.22
N GLY A 149 34.38 8.51 4.22
CA GLY A 149 34.80 7.10 4.09
C GLY A 149 33.83 6.21 3.31
N SER A 150 32.96 6.81 2.48
CA SER A 150 32.04 6.13 1.59
C SER A 150 32.77 5.70 0.31
N ALA A 151 32.86 4.38 0.10
CA ALA A 151 33.34 3.81 -1.16
C ALA A 151 32.39 4.08 -2.35
N ASN A 152 31.30 4.83 -2.16
CA ASN A 152 30.34 5.16 -3.20
C ASN A 152 31.00 6.02 -4.28
N ARG A 153 30.90 5.57 -5.53
CA ARG A 153 31.41 6.27 -6.72
C ARG A 153 30.32 7.07 -7.44
N LEU A 154 29.07 6.99 -6.98
CA LEU A 154 27.98 7.77 -7.53
C LEU A 154 28.09 9.22 -7.06
N PRO A 155 27.88 10.21 -7.95
CA PRO A 155 27.82 11.60 -7.54
C PRO A 155 26.66 11.81 -6.58
N ALA A 156 26.91 12.42 -5.42
CA ALA A 156 25.86 12.74 -4.45
C ALA A 156 24.78 13.68 -5.04
N THR A 157 25.09 14.39 -6.12
CA THR A 157 24.17 15.28 -6.84
C THR A 157 23.22 14.55 -7.78
N SER A 158 23.40 13.25 -8.02
CA SER A 158 22.59 12.48 -8.97
C SER A 158 21.37 11.82 -8.32
N LEU A 159 20.51 12.62 -7.66
CA LEU A 159 19.27 12.13 -7.03
C LEU A 159 18.36 11.33 -7.98
N ASP A 160 18.39 11.66 -9.27
CA ASP A 160 17.64 10.92 -10.30
C ASP A 160 18.08 9.45 -10.40
N ILE A 161 19.37 9.16 -10.22
CA ILE A 161 19.90 7.79 -10.26
C ILE A 161 19.42 7.02 -9.03
N PHE A 162 19.49 7.63 -7.84
CA PHE A 162 18.97 7.02 -6.62
C PHE A 162 17.47 6.74 -6.75
N THR A 163 16.72 7.72 -7.23
CA THR A 163 15.28 7.61 -7.49
C THR A 163 14.99 6.45 -8.45
N TYR A 164 15.71 6.38 -9.57
CA TYR A 164 15.56 5.32 -10.55
C TYR A 164 15.83 3.94 -9.96
N VAL A 165 16.97 3.75 -9.28
CA VAL A 165 17.34 2.47 -8.66
C VAL A 165 16.31 2.05 -7.61
N LEU A 166 15.92 2.97 -6.72
CA LEU A 166 14.94 2.68 -5.66
C LEU A 166 13.55 2.39 -6.24
N SER A 167 13.15 3.07 -7.32
CA SER A 167 11.86 2.84 -7.99
C SER A 167 11.74 1.47 -8.65
N GLU A 168 12.85 0.85 -9.05
CA GLU A 168 12.87 -0.51 -9.60
C GLU A 168 12.80 -1.59 -8.52
N ILE A 169 13.16 -1.25 -7.27
CA ILE A 169 13.10 -2.16 -6.12
C ILE A 169 11.74 -2.10 -5.46
N VAL A 170 11.19 -0.89 -5.30
CA VAL A 170 9.91 -0.68 -4.64
C VAL A 170 8.79 -1.28 -5.49
N PRO A 171 7.90 -2.11 -4.90
CA PRO A 171 6.76 -2.68 -5.60
C PRO A 171 5.97 -1.63 -6.37
N ARG A 172 5.50 -1.91 -7.59
CA ARG A 172 4.63 -0.97 -8.33
C ARG A 172 3.20 -0.96 -7.77
N PRO A 173 2.40 0.11 -7.97
CA PRO A 173 1.03 0.16 -7.44
C PRO A 173 0.13 -0.95 -7.99
N SER A 174 0.39 -1.40 -9.21
CA SER A 174 -0.29 -2.54 -9.83
C SER A 174 0.07 -3.88 -9.20
N GLU A 175 1.17 -3.98 -8.46
CA GLU A 175 1.54 -5.20 -7.74
C GLU A 175 0.72 -5.29 -6.46
N LEU A 176 -0.25 -6.21 -6.46
CA LEU A 176 -1.10 -6.43 -5.32
C LEU A 176 -0.29 -7.02 -4.17
N PRO A 177 -0.44 -6.48 -2.94
CA PRO A 177 0.20 -7.04 -1.76
C PRO A 177 -0.51 -8.34 -1.32
N LEU A 178 -0.39 -9.39 -2.13
CA LEU A 178 -0.95 -10.72 -1.91
C LEU A 178 -0.33 -11.44 -0.69
N GLN A 179 -0.86 -12.61 -0.31
CA GLN A 179 -0.49 -13.36 0.89
C GLN A 179 0.99 -13.66 0.97
N ALA A 180 1.57 -14.16 -0.12
CA ALA A 180 3.00 -14.42 -0.17
C ALA A 180 3.82 -13.15 -0.39
N PHE A 181 3.21 -12.01 -0.71
CA PHE A 181 3.93 -10.84 -1.21
C PHE A 181 4.96 -10.31 -0.21
N PHE A 182 4.59 -10.22 1.07
CA PHE A 182 5.48 -9.83 2.16
C PHE A 182 5.98 -11.02 3.00
N GLN A 183 5.70 -12.26 2.60
CA GLN A 183 6.29 -13.44 3.23
C GLN A 183 7.71 -13.69 2.68
N PRO A 184 8.58 -14.41 3.41
CA PRO A 184 9.92 -14.74 2.92
C PRO A 184 9.90 -15.37 1.52
N GLY A 185 10.67 -14.79 0.58
CA GLY A 185 10.70 -15.19 -0.83
C GLY A 185 9.62 -14.54 -1.72
N GLY A 186 8.75 -13.71 -1.15
CA GLY A 186 7.83 -12.86 -1.89
C GLY A 186 8.47 -11.55 -2.35
N ARG A 187 7.92 -10.93 -3.41
CA ARG A 187 8.45 -9.69 -3.99
C ARG A 187 8.53 -8.52 -3.02
N GLY A 188 7.50 -8.33 -2.18
CA GLY A 188 7.49 -7.29 -1.16
C GLY A 188 8.52 -7.54 -0.06
N ALA A 189 8.68 -8.79 0.37
CA ALA A 189 9.72 -9.15 1.34
C ALA A 189 11.13 -8.95 0.75
N GLU A 190 11.34 -9.38 -0.49
CA GLU A 190 12.59 -9.16 -1.23
C GLU A 190 12.87 -7.66 -1.38
N ALA A 191 11.85 -6.85 -1.71
CA ALA A 191 12.01 -5.40 -1.82
C ALA A 191 12.40 -4.75 -0.47
N VAL A 192 11.73 -5.10 0.63
CA VAL A 192 12.06 -4.61 1.97
C VAL A 192 13.48 -5.03 2.38
N ALA A 193 13.85 -6.30 2.17
CA ALA A 193 15.18 -6.81 2.47
C ALA A 193 16.26 -6.12 1.62
N THR A 194 15.98 -5.89 0.34
CA THR A 194 16.90 -5.19 -0.57
C THR A 194 17.09 -3.73 -0.16
N LEU A 195 16.01 -3.02 0.18
CA LEU A 195 16.09 -1.65 0.69
C LEU A 195 16.85 -1.56 2.01
N THR A 196 16.62 -2.52 2.91
CA THR A 196 17.38 -2.63 4.16
C THR A 196 18.87 -2.78 3.90
N SER A 197 19.22 -3.69 2.97
CA SER A 197 20.61 -3.89 2.56
C SER A 197 21.21 -2.61 1.95
N ILE A 198 20.49 -1.92 1.08
CA ILE A 198 20.91 -0.65 0.49
C ILE A 198 21.18 0.40 1.57
N MET A 199 20.26 0.56 2.52
CA MET A 199 20.42 1.51 3.63
C MET A 199 21.64 1.17 4.51
N SER A 200 22.05 -0.10 4.58
CA SER A 200 23.24 -0.53 5.32
C SER A 200 24.57 -0.37 4.55
N THR A 201 24.55 0.01 3.27
CA THR A 201 25.79 0.09 2.47
C THR A 201 26.67 1.28 2.82
N CYS A 202 26.09 2.48 2.93
CA CYS A 202 26.77 3.69 3.39
C CYS A 202 25.76 4.77 3.81
N SER A 203 26.23 5.79 4.52
CA SER A 203 25.42 6.94 4.99
C SER A 203 24.65 7.62 3.87
N LEU A 204 25.27 7.83 2.70
CA LEU A 204 24.60 8.46 1.56
C LEU A 204 23.37 7.66 1.09
N TRP A 205 23.47 6.33 0.99
CA TRP A 205 22.32 5.48 0.62
C TRP A 205 21.29 5.43 1.73
N HIS A 206 21.73 5.39 2.99
CA HIS A 206 20.85 5.46 4.14
C HIS A 206 19.99 6.74 4.11
N ASP A 207 20.63 7.91 4.07
CA ASP A 207 19.98 9.21 4.18
C ASP A 207 19.11 9.50 2.95
N THR A 208 19.61 9.16 1.75
CA THR A 208 18.84 9.32 0.51
C THR A 208 17.59 8.46 0.54
N THR A 209 17.71 7.17 0.87
CA THR A 209 16.54 6.26 0.95
C THR A 209 15.57 6.70 2.05
N ALA A 210 16.07 7.13 3.21
CA ALA A 210 15.25 7.63 4.32
C ALA A 210 14.45 8.88 3.91
N SER A 211 15.04 9.78 3.13
CA SER A 211 14.42 11.03 2.67
C SER A 211 13.38 10.86 1.54
N MET A 212 13.39 9.73 0.82
CA MET A 212 12.55 9.50 -0.35
C MET A 212 11.14 8.97 0.00
N SER A 213 10.36 9.78 0.71
CA SER A 213 9.01 9.43 1.16
C SER A 213 8.07 8.95 0.05
N ALA A 214 8.03 9.65 -1.08
CA ALA A 214 7.10 9.33 -2.19
C ALA A 214 7.47 8.06 -2.96
N VAL A 215 8.77 7.79 -3.10
CA VAL A 215 9.27 6.68 -3.92
C VAL A 215 9.31 5.40 -3.10
N VAL A 216 9.73 5.49 -1.83
CA VAL A 216 10.02 4.33 -0.98
C VAL A 216 8.92 4.13 0.05
N TRP A 217 8.74 5.08 0.97
CA TRP A 217 7.94 4.86 2.15
C TRP A 217 6.43 4.81 1.88
N GLY A 218 5.91 5.67 1.00
CA GLY A 218 4.48 5.69 0.62
C GLY A 218 3.98 4.33 0.11
N PRO A 219 4.64 3.71 -0.87
CA PRO A 219 4.33 2.34 -1.31
C PRO A 219 4.45 1.28 -0.20
N LEU A 220 5.45 1.40 0.68
CA LEU A 220 5.74 0.41 1.72
C LEU A 220 4.82 0.48 2.93
N VAL A 221 3.98 1.52 3.06
CA VAL A 221 2.88 1.53 4.06
C VAL A 221 2.02 0.27 3.96
N SER A 222 1.88 -0.31 2.77
CA SER A 222 1.14 -1.56 2.56
C SER A 222 1.71 -2.80 3.28
N ALA A 223 2.96 -2.74 3.75
CA ALA A 223 3.65 -3.81 4.48
C ALA A 223 3.33 -3.83 5.98
N VAL A 224 2.76 -2.74 6.51
CA VAL A 224 2.40 -2.60 7.92
C VAL A 224 1.44 -3.70 8.37
N GLN A 225 1.62 -4.21 9.59
CA GLN A 225 0.77 -5.25 10.18
C GLN A 225 0.00 -4.78 11.42
N ASP A 226 0.51 -3.79 12.14
CA ASP A 226 0.03 -3.31 13.44
C ASP A 226 -0.01 -1.77 13.49
N GLU A 227 -0.59 -1.24 14.57
CA GLU A 227 -0.75 0.20 14.80
C GLU A 227 0.59 0.92 15.00
N ASP A 228 1.54 0.34 15.73
CA ASP A 228 2.86 0.94 15.92
C ASP A 228 3.62 1.06 14.59
N GLY A 229 3.64 -0.02 13.81
CA GLY A 229 4.21 -0.03 12.47
C GLY A 229 3.51 0.95 11.54
N TRP A 230 2.21 1.18 11.72
CA TRP A 230 1.45 2.17 10.97
C TRP A 230 1.96 3.58 11.23
N HIS A 231 2.10 3.97 12.50
CA HIS A 231 2.59 5.30 12.85
C HIS A 231 4.03 5.54 12.37
N ILE A 232 4.91 4.54 12.49
CA ILE A 232 6.29 4.63 11.98
C ILE A 232 6.29 4.78 10.45
N ALA A 233 5.55 3.94 9.73
CA ALA A 233 5.52 3.97 8.28
C ALA A 233 4.90 5.27 7.74
N MET A 234 3.81 5.74 8.35
CA MET A 234 3.16 7.00 7.99
C MET A 234 4.06 8.21 8.30
N GLY A 235 4.77 8.20 9.43
CA GLY A 235 5.75 9.22 9.78
C GLY A 235 6.87 9.32 8.72
N ARG A 236 7.38 8.18 8.24
CA ARG A 236 8.37 8.14 7.15
C ARG A 236 7.79 8.52 5.78
N ALA A 237 6.52 8.18 5.53
CA ALA A 237 5.82 8.55 4.32
C ALA A 237 5.50 10.05 4.24
N GLY A 238 5.51 10.80 5.35
CA GLY A 238 5.28 12.24 5.35
C GLY A 238 3.94 12.57 4.66
N ASP A 239 3.97 13.39 3.61
CA ASP A 239 2.81 13.75 2.77
C ASP A 239 2.69 12.93 1.47
N ALA A 240 3.52 11.90 1.29
CA ALA A 240 3.51 11.07 0.10
C ALA A 240 2.14 10.42 -0.14
N LYS A 241 1.87 10.07 -1.41
CA LYS A 241 0.77 9.16 -1.71
C LYS A 241 1.09 7.77 -1.17
N VAL A 242 0.11 7.15 -0.52
CA VAL A 242 0.30 5.88 0.21
C VAL A 242 -0.47 4.74 -0.42
N ARG A 243 -0.10 3.50 -0.06
CA ARG A 243 -0.86 2.30 -0.39
C ARG A 243 -1.56 1.77 0.84
N LEU A 244 -2.88 1.90 0.85
CA LEU A 244 -3.71 1.52 1.98
C LEU A 244 -4.12 0.06 1.88
N VAL A 245 -3.84 -0.71 2.92
CA VAL A 245 -4.30 -2.10 3.03
C VAL A 245 -5.10 -2.24 4.33
N TYR A 246 -6.37 -2.60 4.22
CA TYR A 246 -7.18 -2.94 5.38
C TYR A 246 -6.77 -4.32 5.91
N ARG A 247 -6.19 -4.34 7.10
CA ARG A 247 -5.73 -5.55 7.81
C ARG A 247 -6.37 -5.61 9.20
N TRP A 248 -6.28 -6.77 9.84
CA TRP A 248 -6.82 -6.96 11.19
C TRP A 248 -6.06 -6.17 12.26
N GLY A 249 -4.73 -6.07 12.16
CA GLY A 249 -3.90 -5.43 13.19
C GLY A 249 -3.79 -3.91 13.09
N VAL A 250 -4.33 -3.28 12.04
CA VAL A 250 -4.33 -1.82 11.89
C VAL A 250 -5.76 -1.30 12.10
N PRO A 251 -6.01 -0.41 13.07
CA PRO A 251 -7.31 0.22 13.25
C PRO A 251 -7.84 0.83 11.96
N ARG A 252 -9.13 0.61 11.69
CA ARG A 252 -9.74 0.99 10.40
C ARG A 252 -9.86 2.49 10.27
N GLU A 253 -10.05 3.16 11.39
CA GLU A 253 -10.18 4.61 11.52
C GLU A 253 -8.89 5.30 11.06
N LEU A 254 -7.73 4.72 11.39
CA LEU A 254 -6.43 5.19 10.92
C LEU A 254 -6.29 5.03 9.40
N VAL A 255 -6.70 3.89 8.85
CA VAL A 255 -6.67 3.66 7.39
C VAL A 255 -7.66 4.58 6.66
N ASP A 256 -8.87 4.76 7.22
CA ASP A 256 -9.93 5.59 6.64
C ASP A 256 -9.52 7.08 6.60
N ALA A 257 -8.76 7.55 7.60
CA ALA A 257 -8.25 8.92 7.67
C ALA A 257 -7.34 9.27 6.48
N GLU A 258 -6.59 8.29 5.97
CA GLU A 258 -5.58 8.48 4.92
C GLU A 258 -6.10 8.24 3.49
N ILE A 259 -7.40 7.97 3.32
CA ILE A 259 -8.00 7.64 2.01
C ILE A 259 -7.71 8.70 0.93
N GLU A 260 -7.72 9.99 1.29
CA GLU A 260 -7.51 11.08 0.32
C GLU A 260 -6.08 11.12 -0.23
N ARG A 261 -5.13 10.50 0.48
CA ARG A 261 -3.74 10.36 0.06
C ARG A 261 -3.47 9.04 -0.64
N ALA A 262 -4.47 8.18 -0.78
CA ALA A 262 -4.28 6.85 -1.34
C ALA A 262 -3.95 6.91 -2.84
N SER A 263 -2.83 6.29 -3.21
CA SER A 263 -2.56 5.87 -4.59
C SER A 263 -3.19 4.51 -4.91
N ALA A 264 -3.39 3.68 -3.88
CA ALA A 264 -4.07 2.40 -4.01
C ALA A 264 -4.77 2.03 -2.71
N ILE A 265 -5.92 1.36 -2.83
CA ILE A 265 -6.74 0.92 -1.70
C ILE A 265 -7.04 -0.56 -1.89
N TYR A 266 -6.65 -1.35 -0.89
CA TYR A 266 -6.83 -2.79 -0.90
C TYR A 266 -7.58 -3.25 0.37
N ALA A 267 -8.70 -3.95 0.20
CA ALA A 267 -9.42 -4.64 1.27
C ALA A 267 -9.55 -6.11 0.92
N GLY A 268 -8.89 -6.98 1.69
CA GLY A 268 -8.82 -8.42 1.44
C GLY A 268 -9.69 -9.23 2.39
N ARG A 269 -9.51 -10.56 2.39
CA ARG A 269 -10.30 -11.48 3.21
C ARG A 269 -10.16 -11.24 4.72
N ASP A 270 -9.07 -10.62 5.14
CA ASP A 270 -8.84 -10.26 6.54
C ASP A 270 -9.60 -9.00 6.96
N CYS A 271 -10.10 -8.22 5.98
CA CYS A 271 -10.99 -7.12 6.24
C CYS A 271 -12.42 -7.64 6.38
N GLU A 272 -13.09 -7.33 7.49
CA GLU A 272 -14.52 -7.59 7.62
C GLU A 272 -15.32 -6.84 6.57
N TRP A 273 -16.54 -7.32 6.31
CA TRP A 273 -17.41 -6.62 5.38
C TRP A 273 -17.73 -5.20 5.86
N ARG A 274 -17.59 -4.22 4.96
CA ARG A 274 -17.89 -2.80 5.21
C ARG A 274 -18.56 -2.18 4.00
N HIS A 275 -19.34 -1.14 4.24
CA HIS A 275 -19.95 -0.33 3.17
C HIS A 275 -18.94 0.65 2.58
N PHE A 276 -17.96 0.16 1.81
CA PHE A 276 -16.92 1.00 1.20
C PHE A 276 -17.48 2.11 0.33
N GLY A 277 -18.63 1.91 -0.33
CA GLY A 277 -19.29 2.99 -1.07
C GLY A 277 -19.64 4.21 -0.21
N ARG A 278 -20.03 4.01 1.06
CA ARG A 278 -20.28 5.11 2.02
C ARG A 278 -18.98 5.75 2.50
N ILE A 279 -17.95 4.94 2.75
CA ILE A 279 -16.65 5.41 3.22
C ILE A 279 -15.98 6.29 2.15
N LEU A 280 -16.12 5.91 0.89
CA LEU A 280 -15.47 6.56 -0.25
C LEU A 280 -16.26 7.75 -0.82
N SER A 281 -17.56 7.90 -0.54
CA SER A 281 -18.43 8.85 -1.27
C SER A 281 -18.07 10.32 -1.09
N ASN A 282 -17.40 10.68 0.02
CA ASN A 282 -17.09 12.06 0.37
C ASN A 282 -15.57 12.33 0.33
N LYS A 283 -14.83 11.48 -0.37
CA LYS A 283 -13.36 11.52 -0.40
C LYS A 283 -12.87 11.93 -1.79
N ASN A 284 -11.76 12.65 -1.83
CA ASN A 284 -11.05 12.91 -3.08
C ASN A 284 -10.27 11.65 -3.46
N LEU A 285 -10.66 11.01 -4.57
CA LEU A 285 -10.09 9.75 -5.04
C LEU A 285 -9.39 9.90 -6.39
N SER A 286 -9.08 11.14 -6.79
CA SER A 286 -8.46 11.46 -8.08
C SER A 286 -7.09 10.79 -8.27
N ALA A 287 -6.36 10.57 -7.18
CA ALA A 287 -5.03 9.94 -7.18
C ALA A 287 -5.06 8.40 -7.13
N VAL A 288 -6.23 7.78 -6.93
CA VAL A 288 -6.34 6.33 -6.77
C VAL A 288 -6.18 5.63 -8.12
N GLU A 289 -5.12 4.84 -8.24
CA GLU A 289 -4.82 4.03 -9.43
C GLU A 289 -5.40 2.61 -9.34
N VAL A 290 -5.49 2.09 -8.10
CA VAL A 290 -5.98 0.74 -7.83
C VAL A 290 -7.00 0.76 -6.70
N LEU A 291 -8.19 0.24 -6.99
CA LEU A 291 -9.23 0.01 -6.00
C LEU A 291 -9.59 -1.48 -6.00
N TYR A 292 -9.11 -2.20 -5.00
CA TYR A 292 -9.33 -3.63 -4.83
C TYR A 292 -10.10 -3.91 -3.54
N LEU A 293 -11.43 -4.06 -3.64
CA LEU A 293 -12.34 -4.24 -2.51
C LEU A 293 -12.95 -5.63 -2.53
N ARG A 294 -12.24 -6.58 -1.92
CA ARG A 294 -12.70 -7.96 -1.70
C ARG A 294 -12.60 -8.37 -0.22
N PRO A 295 -13.25 -7.62 0.69
CA PRO A 295 -13.45 -8.02 2.08
C PRO A 295 -14.11 -9.40 2.22
N ASN A 296 -14.10 -9.92 3.45
CA ASN A 296 -14.61 -11.25 3.78
C ASN A 296 -16.08 -11.45 3.36
N ALA A 297 -16.27 -12.20 2.28
CA ALA A 297 -17.59 -12.50 1.72
C ALA A 297 -18.50 -13.27 2.69
N ARG A 298 -17.94 -14.00 3.67
CA ARG A 298 -18.74 -14.74 4.69
C ARG A 298 -19.57 -13.80 5.56
N ARG A 299 -19.16 -12.53 5.68
CA ARG A 299 -19.87 -11.51 6.47
C ARG A 299 -20.65 -10.52 5.60
N MET A 300 -20.76 -10.79 4.31
CA MET A 300 -21.49 -9.94 3.37
C MET A 300 -23.01 -10.10 3.60
N PRO A 301 -23.79 -9.00 3.74
CA PRO A 301 -25.25 -9.03 3.90
C PRO A 301 -25.89 -9.79 2.75
N GLN A 302 -26.87 -10.63 3.02
CA GLN A 302 -27.54 -11.42 1.98
C GLN A 302 -28.43 -10.57 1.06
N THR A 303 -28.86 -9.40 1.52
CA THR A 303 -29.69 -8.45 0.76
C THR A 303 -28.89 -7.66 -0.27
N ALA A 304 -29.50 -7.32 -1.41
CA ALA A 304 -28.88 -6.47 -2.43
C ALA A 304 -28.26 -5.21 -1.82
N LEU A 305 -27.01 -4.92 -2.19
CA LEU A 305 -26.28 -3.78 -1.66
C LEU A 305 -26.73 -2.48 -2.34
N ARG A 306 -26.76 -1.38 -1.59
CA ARG A 306 -27.02 -0.05 -2.17
C ARG A 306 -25.88 0.37 -3.08
N ILE A 307 -26.20 0.92 -4.25
CA ILE A 307 -25.25 1.55 -5.18
C ILE A 307 -24.83 2.92 -4.65
N TYR A 308 -23.53 3.23 -4.74
CA TYR A 308 -22.97 4.55 -4.42
C TYR A 308 -22.30 5.18 -5.65
N GLY A 309 -22.18 6.51 -5.68
CA GLY A 309 -21.49 7.27 -6.74
C GLY A 309 -22.43 8.14 -7.59
N PRO A 310 -21.92 8.75 -8.68
CA PRO A 310 -20.60 8.52 -9.27
C PRO A 310 -19.44 9.08 -8.44
N LEU A 311 -18.32 8.36 -8.37
CA LEU A 311 -17.06 8.82 -7.77
C LEU A 311 -16.02 9.11 -8.85
N ASP A 312 -15.40 10.29 -8.78
CA ASP A 312 -14.35 10.69 -9.73
C ASP A 312 -13.01 10.05 -9.34
N MET A 313 -12.56 9.09 -10.14
CA MET A 313 -11.30 8.37 -9.97
C MET A 313 -10.50 8.41 -11.26
N LEU A 314 -10.01 9.59 -11.60
CA LEU A 314 -9.43 9.90 -12.91
C LEU A 314 -8.19 9.05 -13.24
N SER A 315 -7.40 8.69 -12.23
CA SER A 315 -6.22 7.85 -12.37
C SER A 315 -6.49 6.35 -12.27
N LEU A 316 -7.74 5.93 -12.06
CA LEU A 316 -8.06 4.52 -11.78
C LEU A 316 -7.82 3.63 -12.99
N ARG A 317 -6.95 2.63 -12.83
CA ARG A 317 -6.58 1.64 -13.85
C ARG A 317 -7.12 0.25 -13.54
N ILE A 318 -7.21 -0.10 -12.25
CA ILE A 318 -7.69 -1.39 -11.77
C ILE A 318 -8.82 -1.16 -10.79
N TYR A 319 -10.01 -1.66 -11.11
CA TYR A 319 -11.17 -1.65 -10.24
C TYR A 319 -11.70 -3.06 -10.06
N VAL A 320 -11.58 -3.60 -8.85
CA VAL A 320 -12.25 -4.83 -8.47
C VAL A 320 -12.99 -4.60 -7.18
N SER A 321 -14.27 -4.90 -7.16
CA SER A 321 -15.09 -4.62 -5.99
C SER A 321 -16.19 -5.62 -5.79
N THR A 322 -16.50 -5.85 -4.52
CA THR A 322 -17.72 -6.49 -4.01
C THR A 322 -18.77 -5.45 -3.60
N SER A 323 -18.38 -4.18 -3.48
CA SER A 323 -19.28 -3.04 -3.26
C SER A 323 -19.74 -2.46 -4.60
N PRO A 324 -21.05 -2.26 -4.83
CA PRO A 324 -21.52 -1.58 -6.03
C PRO A 324 -21.26 -0.08 -5.94
N ILE A 325 -20.21 0.36 -6.65
CA ILE A 325 -19.80 1.77 -6.74
C ILE A 325 -19.73 2.13 -8.22
N ILE A 326 -20.43 3.20 -8.59
CA ILE A 326 -20.33 3.86 -9.89
C ILE A 326 -19.08 4.74 -9.85
N VAL A 327 -18.17 4.54 -10.80
CA VAL A 327 -16.93 5.31 -10.90
C VAL A 327 -16.84 5.99 -12.25
N ASN A 328 -16.30 7.20 -12.26
CA ASN A 328 -15.84 7.91 -13.45
C ASN A 328 -14.32 7.70 -13.56
N ALA A 329 -13.93 6.74 -14.41
CA ALA A 329 -12.57 6.24 -14.51
C ALA A 329 -12.16 6.09 -15.99
N PRO A 330 -11.73 7.18 -16.66
CA PRO A 330 -11.42 7.16 -18.09
C PRO A 330 -10.20 6.28 -18.44
N LEU A 331 -9.31 6.05 -17.47
CA LEU A 331 -8.10 5.24 -17.64
C LEU A 331 -8.28 3.79 -17.20
N LEU A 332 -9.51 3.35 -16.92
CA LEU A 332 -9.77 2.01 -16.41
C LEU A 332 -9.42 0.96 -17.46
N GLN A 333 -8.55 0.01 -17.07
CA GLN A 333 -8.09 -1.08 -17.92
C GLN A 333 -8.66 -2.42 -17.46
N TYR A 334 -8.83 -2.59 -16.14
CA TYR A 334 -9.26 -3.85 -15.53
C TYR A 334 -10.50 -3.62 -14.66
N LEU A 335 -11.59 -4.32 -14.99
CA LEU A 335 -12.83 -4.26 -14.24
C LEU A 335 -13.22 -5.64 -13.70
N GLY A 336 -13.39 -5.75 -12.38
CA GLY A 336 -13.89 -6.94 -11.69
C GLY A 336 -15.12 -6.61 -10.84
N LEU A 337 -16.27 -7.15 -11.20
CA LEU A 337 -17.52 -7.00 -10.45
C LEU A 337 -17.87 -8.31 -9.76
N LEU A 338 -17.98 -8.28 -8.43
CA LEU A 338 -18.14 -9.47 -7.60
C LEU A 338 -19.44 -9.40 -6.79
N TYR A 339 -20.36 -10.36 -7.01
CA TYR A 339 -21.62 -10.47 -6.29
C TYR A 339 -22.59 -9.27 -6.49
N HIS A 340 -22.49 -8.60 -7.64
CA HIS A 340 -23.41 -7.52 -8.03
C HIS A 340 -24.71 -8.08 -8.61
N THR A 341 -25.83 -7.36 -8.44
CA THR A 341 -27.06 -7.67 -9.18
C THR A 341 -26.92 -7.25 -10.65
N LEU A 342 -27.80 -7.75 -11.52
CA LEU A 342 -27.80 -7.36 -12.93
C LEU A 342 -27.95 -5.84 -13.11
N GLU A 343 -28.88 -5.22 -12.38
CA GLU A 343 -29.11 -3.77 -12.40
C GLU A 343 -27.84 -3.00 -12.05
N GLN A 344 -27.15 -3.40 -10.97
CA GLN A 344 -25.89 -2.78 -10.54
C GLN A 344 -24.79 -2.89 -11.60
N ILE A 345 -24.66 -4.08 -12.21
CA ILE A 345 -23.70 -4.31 -13.30
C ILE A 345 -24.01 -3.38 -14.47
N THR A 346 -25.27 -3.31 -14.89
CA THR A 346 -25.70 -2.44 -16.00
C THR A 346 -25.41 -0.97 -15.69
N SER A 347 -25.76 -0.47 -14.50
CA SER A 347 -25.48 0.91 -14.11
C SER A 347 -23.98 1.25 -14.16
N ILE A 348 -23.12 0.36 -13.65
CA ILE A 348 -21.66 0.56 -13.68
C ILE A 348 -21.13 0.56 -15.11
N LEU A 349 -21.52 -0.42 -15.93
CA LEU A 349 -21.05 -0.54 -17.31
C LEU A 349 -21.54 0.61 -18.21
N LEU A 350 -22.76 1.11 -17.98
CA LEU A 350 -23.27 2.27 -18.71
C LEU A 350 -22.43 3.53 -18.45
N ASN A 351 -21.94 3.71 -17.23
CA ASN A 351 -21.04 4.83 -16.92
C ASN A 351 -19.66 4.68 -17.57
N LEU A 352 -19.24 3.43 -17.80
CA LEU A 352 -17.96 3.09 -18.42
C LEU A 352 -18.06 2.84 -19.93
N LYS A 353 -19.19 3.19 -20.57
CA LYS A 353 -19.46 2.87 -21.99
C LYS A 353 -18.41 3.37 -23.00
N LYS A 354 -17.65 4.41 -22.63
CA LYS A 354 -16.61 5.01 -23.48
C LYS A 354 -15.20 4.47 -23.16
N VAL A 355 -15.07 3.62 -22.15
CA VAL A 355 -13.78 3.15 -21.65
C VAL A 355 -13.45 1.79 -22.27
N THR A 356 -12.25 1.67 -22.84
CA THR A 356 -11.76 0.43 -23.45
C THR A 356 -11.12 -0.46 -22.38
N LEU A 357 -11.86 -1.45 -21.91
CA LEU A 357 -11.35 -2.42 -20.94
C LEU A 357 -10.43 -3.43 -21.63
N SER A 358 -9.22 -3.61 -21.09
CA SER A 358 -8.34 -4.72 -21.45
C SER A 358 -8.83 -6.04 -20.85
N TRP A 359 -9.53 -5.96 -19.71
CA TRP A 359 -10.07 -7.13 -19.03
C TRP A 359 -11.36 -6.80 -18.28
N LEU A 360 -12.36 -7.68 -18.43
CA LEU A 360 -13.64 -7.61 -17.74
C LEU A 360 -13.91 -8.97 -17.08
N PHE A 361 -14.24 -8.93 -15.80
CA PHE A 361 -14.67 -10.10 -15.05
C PHE A 361 -15.89 -9.81 -14.22
N ILE A 362 -16.85 -10.72 -14.29
CA ILE A 362 -18.10 -10.66 -13.56
C ILE A 362 -18.26 -12.01 -12.87
N ASN A 363 -18.18 -12.02 -11.54
CA ASN A 363 -18.51 -13.21 -10.75
C ASN A 363 -20.01 -13.24 -10.49
N LYS A 364 -20.58 -14.45 -10.45
CA LYS A 364 -22.01 -14.74 -10.50
C LYS A 364 -22.87 -13.69 -9.76
N PRO A 365 -23.92 -13.18 -10.42
CA PRO A 365 -24.82 -12.24 -9.80
C PRO A 365 -25.55 -12.88 -8.62
N ARG A 366 -25.98 -12.03 -7.68
CA ARG A 366 -26.94 -12.42 -6.65
C ARG A 366 -28.28 -12.72 -7.32
N GLU A 367 -28.49 -13.94 -7.77
CA GLU A 367 -29.82 -14.43 -8.08
C GLU A 367 -30.52 -14.65 -6.74
N GLY A 368 -31.60 -13.91 -6.50
CA GLY A 368 -32.38 -14.01 -5.27
C GLY A 368 -32.90 -15.43 -5.09
N GLY A 369 -32.65 -16.00 -3.92
CA GLY A 369 -33.42 -17.13 -3.41
C GLY A 369 -34.77 -16.68 -2.85
#